data_AF-A0AA40HML6-F1
#
_entry.id   AF-A0AA40HML6-F1
#
_cell.length_a   1.000
_cell.length_b   1.000
_cell.length_c   1.000
_cell.angle_alpha   90.00
_cell.angle_beta   90.00
_cell.angle_gamma   90.00
#
_symmetry.space_group_name_H-M   'P 1'
#
loop_
_entity.id
_entity.type
_entity.pdbx_description
1 polymer ?
#
loop_
_entity_poly.entity_id
_entity_poly.type
_entity_poly.pdbx_seq_one_letter_code
_entity_poly.pdbx_strand_id
1 'polypeptide(L)'
;MEKTLFLYHYLPALTFQILLLPVVLQHISEHLCRSQLHRSLFGALVVAWYSAACHVFNVLRPLTYGDKSLSPSDLQALRWRESWDILIRKH
;
A
#
# COMPACT_ATOMS: atom_id res chain seq x y z
N MET A 1 -6.42 -27.19 8.72
CA MET A 1 -6.61 -25.96 9.53
C MET A 1 -8.01 -25.45 9.22
N GLU A 2 -9.01 -25.80 10.04
CA GLU A 2 -10.38 -25.29 9.87
C GLU A 2 -10.63 -24.18 10.91
N LYS A 3 -10.02 -23.02 10.66
CA LYS A 3 -10.27 -21.81 11.44
C LYS A 3 -10.58 -20.69 10.47
N THR A 4 -11.67 -19.96 10.71
CA THR A 4 -12.02 -18.77 9.93
C THR A 4 -10.89 -17.74 10.07
N LEU A 5 -10.24 -17.41 8.96
CA LEU A 5 -9.17 -16.42 8.92
C LEU A 5 -9.72 -15.09 8.40
N PHE A 6 -9.41 -14.04 9.16
CA PHE A 6 -9.64 -12.65 8.77
C PHE A 6 -8.34 -11.98 8.31
N LEU A 7 -8.46 -10.84 7.63
CA LEU A 7 -7.33 -10.10 7.06
C LEU A 7 -6.23 -9.74 8.07
N TYR A 8 -6.58 -9.45 9.32
CA TYR A 8 -5.59 -9.10 10.34
C TYR A 8 -4.59 -10.23 10.64
N HIS A 9 -4.96 -11.49 10.41
CA HIS A 9 -4.03 -12.61 10.55
C HIS A 9 -2.89 -12.58 9.52
N TYR A 10 -3.07 -11.84 8.43
CA TYR A 10 -2.04 -11.64 7.41
C TYR A 10 -1.03 -10.54 7.79
N LEU A 11 -1.35 -9.65 8.73
CA LEU A 11 -0.51 -8.50 9.07
C LEU A 11 0.93 -8.88 9.47
N PRO A 12 1.18 -9.94 10.26
CA PRO A 12 2.56 -10.34 10.59
C PRO A 12 3.39 -10.68 9.34
N ALA A 13 2.81 -11.44 8.41
CA ALA A 13 3.47 -11.79 7.16
C ALA A 13 3.74 -10.54 6.30
N LEU A 14 2.76 -9.63 6.23
CA LEU A 14 2.91 -8.34 5.55
C LEU A 14 4.04 -7.50 6.15
N THR A 15 4.19 -7.47 7.47
CA THR A 15 5.29 -6.75 8.14
C THR A 15 6.65 -7.26 7.68
N PHE A 16 6.87 -8.58 7.67
CA PHE A 16 8.12 -9.14 7.17
C PHE A 16 8.36 -8.84 5.68
N GLN A 17 7.29 -8.87 4.88
CA GLN A 17 7.38 -8.52 3.47
C GLN A 17 7.78 -7.05 3.27
N ILE A 18 7.25 -6.13 4.08
CA ILE A 18 7.64 -4.71 4.05
C ILE A 18 9.10 -4.52 4.48
N LEU A 19 9.54 -5.21 5.53
CA LEU A 19 10.94 -5.17 5.98
C LEU A 19 11.92 -5.72 4.94
N LEU A 20 11.48 -6.65 4.09
CA LEU A 20 12.29 -7.23 3.02
C LEU A 20 12.44 -6.29 1.81
N LEU A 21 11.49 -5.38 1.57
CA LEU A 21 11.52 -4.44 0.44
C LEU A 21 12.83 -3.66 0.29
N PRO A 22 13.37 -2.96 1.32
CA PRO A 22 14.63 -2.22 1.17
C PRO A 22 15.80 -3.13 0.79
N VAL A 23 15.86 -4.35 1.34
CA VAL A 23 16.91 -5.34 1.03
C VAL A 23 16.84 -5.75 -0.44
N VAL A 24 15.65 -6.03 -0.95
CA VAL A 24 15.44 -6.41 -2.35
C VAL A 24 15.75 -5.25 -3.29
N LEU A 25 15.29 -4.03 -2.98
CA LEU A 25 15.57 -2.84 -3.78
C LEU A 25 17.07 -2.55 -3.83
N GLN A 26 17.78 -2.67 -2.71
CA GLN A 26 19.22 -2.55 -2.66
C GLN A 26 19.91 -3.61 -3.53
N HIS A 27 19.50 -4.87 -3.41
CA HIS A 27 20.07 -5.96 -4.20
C HIS A 27 19.89 -5.75 -5.71
N ILE A 28 18.71 -5.29 -6.15
CA ILE A 28 18.44 -4.92 -7.54
C ILE A 28 19.36 -3.79 -8.01
N SER A 29 19.50 -2.72 -7.21
CA SER A 29 20.36 -1.59 -7.53
C SER A 29 21.84 -2.00 -7.68
N GLU A 30 22.32 -2.88 -6.80
CA GLU A 30 23.72 -3.30 -6.81
C GLU A 30 24.03 -4.29 -7.95
N HIS A 31 23.15 -5.27 -8.18
CA HIS A 31 23.44 -6.42 -9.05
C HIS A 31 22.85 -6.30 -10.46
N LEU A 32 21.73 -5.59 -10.60
CA LEU A 32 21.01 -5.43 -11.87
C LEU A 32 21.31 -4.08 -12.53
N CYS A 33 21.43 -3.00 -11.74
CA CYS A 33 21.76 -1.67 -12.25
C CYS A 33 23.29 -1.46 -12.37
N ARG A 34 23.85 -1.95 -13.48
CA ARG A 34 25.30 -1.90 -13.76
C ARG A 34 25.85 -0.51 -14.09
N SER A 35 25.04 0.39 -14.66
CA SER A 35 25.46 1.74 -15.05
C SER A 35 24.95 2.79 -14.06
N GLN A 36 25.65 3.92 -13.97
CA GLN A 36 25.22 5.05 -13.14
C GLN A 36 23.84 5.57 -13.56
N LEU A 37 23.56 5.60 -14.87
CA LEU A 37 22.25 5.98 -15.39
C LEU A 37 21.16 5.02 -14.89
N HIS A 38 21.38 3.70 -14.95
CA HIS A 38 20.41 2.72 -14.46
C HIS A 38 20.14 2.88 -12.97
N ARG A 39 21.18 3.14 -12.16
CA ARG A 39 21.04 3.37 -10.72
C ARG A 39 20.24 4.64 -10.42
N SER A 40 20.52 5.73 -11.12
CA SER A 40 19.77 6.99 -10.97
C SER A 40 18.32 6.84 -11.39
N LEU A 41 18.05 6.20 -12.53
CA LEU A 41 16.69 5.93 -13.00
C LEU A 41 15.93 5.02 -12.03
N PHE A 42 16.57 3.95 -11.55
CA PHE A 42 15.98 3.06 -10.56
C PHE A 42 15.65 3.80 -9.25
N GLY A 43 16.58 4.62 -8.75
CA GLY A 43 16.34 5.46 -7.57
C GLY A 43 15.16 6.41 -7.75
N ALA A 44 15.07 7.09 -8.90
CA ALA A 44 13.94 7.95 -9.22
C ALA A 44 12.61 7.19 -9.25
N LEU A 45 12.58 5.98 -9.82
CA LEU A 45 11.40 5.11 -9.83
C LEU A 45 11.00 4.68 -8.43
N VAL A 46 11.96 4.34 -7.56
CA VAL A 46 11.68 3.98 -6.16
C VAL A 46 11.09 5.16 -5.40
N VAL A 47 11.62 6.37 -5.59
CA VAL A 47 11.08 7.59 -4.96
C VAL A 47 9.67 7.88 -5.46
N ALA A 48 9.43 7.78 -6.77
CA ALA A 48 8.11 7.97 -7.35
C ALA A 48 7.09 6.94 -6.81
N TRP A 49 7.48 5.67 -6.74
CA TRP A 49 6.66 4.60 -6.18
C TRP A 49 6.34 4.83 -4.69
N TYR A 50 7.34 5.19 -3.88
CA TYR A 50 7.13 5.50 -2.46
C TYR A 50 6.22 6.72 -2.27
N SER A 51 6.38 7.75 -3.10
CA SER A 51 5.52 8.93 -3.09
C SER A 51 4.07 8.58 -3.42
N ALA A 52 3.85 7.68 -4.38
CA ALA A 52 2.53 7.15 -4.69
C ALA A 52 1.94 6.37 -3.50
N ALA A 53 2.74 5.54 -2.81
CA ALA A 53 2.30 4.83 -1.61
C ALA A 53 1.87 5.79 -0.49
N CYS A 54 2.64 6.86 -0.25
CA CYS A 54 2.27 7.93 0.68
C CYS A 54 0.98 8.66 0.26
N HIS A 55 0.81 8.94 -1.03
CA HIS A 55 -0.42 9.53 -1.56
C HIS A 55 -1.62 8.61 -1.32
N VAL A 56 -1.51 7.32 -1.62
CA VAL A 56 -2.54 6.30 -1.36
C VAL A 56 -2.91 6.25 0.12
N PHE A 57 -1.91 6.26 1.01
CA PHE A 57 -2.15 6.30 2.45
C PHE A 57 -2.99 7.51 2.85
N ASN A 58 -2.66 8.71 2.34
CA ASN A 58 -3.43 9.92 2.65
C ASN A 58 -4.86 9.88 2.10
N VAL A 59 -5.07 9.28 0.93
CA VAL A 59 -6.41 9.09 0.34
C VAL A 59 -7.25 8.13 1.17
N LEU A 60 -6.67 7.03 1.65
CA LEU A 60 -7.38 6.00 2.42
C LEU A 60 -7.42 6.27 3.93
N ARG A 61 -6.64 7.23 4.43
CA ARG A 61 -6.56 7.62 5.84
C ARG A 61 -7.94 7.81 6.51
N PRO A 62 -8.95 8.45 5.88
CA PRO A 62 -10.27 8.60 6.49
C PRO A 62 -10.95 7.28 6.85
N LEU A 63 -10.67 6.19 6.11
CA LEU A 63 -11.21 4.86 6.41
C LEU A 63 -10.59 4.26 7.68
N THR A 64 -9.32 4.59 7.95
CA THR A 64 -8.58 4.07 9.11
C THR A 64 -8.86 4.87 10.38
N TYR A 65 -8.89 6.20 10.28
CA TYR A 65 -8.98 7.09 11.44
C TYR A 65 -10.38 7.65 11.68
N GLY A 66 -11.29 7.58 10.70
CA GLY A 66 -12.65 8.13 10.84
C GLY A 66 -12.67 9.64 11.06
N ASP A 67 -11.64 10.36 10.59
CA ASP A 67 -11.44 11.79 10.88
C ASP A 67 -12.23 12.74 9.96
N LYS A 68 -12.88 12.21 8.91
CA LYS A 68 -13.75 12.96 8.01
C LYS A 68 -15.10 12.26 7.84
N SER A 69 -16.17 13.05 7.86
CA SER A 69 -17.49 12.61 7.41
C SER A 69 -17.48 12.47 5.89
N LEU A 70 -17.54 11.23 5.40
CA LEU A 70 -17.57 10.93 3.97
C LEU A 70 -19.02 10.73 3.50
N SER A 71 -19.36 11.31 2.35
CA SER A 71 -20.63 11.00 1.69
C SER A 71 -20.61 9.58 1.10
N PRO A 72 -21.77 8.95 0.82
CA PRO A 72 -21.82 7.64 0.16
C PRO A 72 -21.08 7.60 -1.18
N SER A 73 -21.12 8.69 -1.95
CA SER A 73 -20.37 8.83 -3.20
C SER A 73 -18.86 8.88 -2.97
N ASP A 74 -18.40 9.55 -1.91
CA ASP A 74 -16.97 9.59 -1.56
C ASP A 74 -16.47 8.21 -1.14
N LEU A 75 -17.27 7.47 -0.36
CA LEU A 75 -16.95 6.09 0.01
C LEU A 75 -16.88 5.17 -1.21
N GLN A 76 -17.77 5.36 -2.18
CA GLN A 76 -17.73 4.61 -3.44
C GLN A 76 -16.50 4.94 -4.28
N ALA A 77 -16.03 6.20 -4.26
CA ALA A 77 -14.79 6.60 -4.94
C ALA A 77 -13.53 6.00 -4.30
N LEU A 78 -13.55 5.75 -2.98
CA LEU A 78 -12.45 5.06 -2.27
C LEU A 78 -12.42 3.55 -2.52
N ARG A 79 -13.47 2.99 -3.12
CA ARG A 79 -13.57 1.56 -3.44
C ARG A 79 -12.82 1.24 -4.73
N TRP A 80 -11.50 1.09 -4.65
CA TRP A 80 -10.63 0.81 -5.81
C TRP A 80 -10.78 -0.60 -6.37
N ARG A 81 -11.25 -1.55 -5.55
CA ARG A 81 -11.51 -2.92 -5.97
C ARG A 81 -12.95 -3.27 -5.66
N GLU A 82 -13.63 -3.91 -6.60
CA GLU A 82 -15.04 -4.30 -6.44
C GLU A 82 -15.28 -5.18 -5.21
N SER A 83 -14.29 -6.01 -4.87
CA SER A 83 -14.34 -6.89 -3.70
C SER A 83 -14.19 -6.16 -2.35
N TRP A 84 -13.95 -4.85 -2.33
CA TRP A 84 -13.85 -4.07 -1.10
C TRP A 84 -15.25 -3.66 -0.67
N ASP A 85 -15.84 -4.43 0.24
CA ASP A 85 -17.14 -4.09 0.79
C ASP A 85 -16.96 -3.16 2.01
N ILE A 86 -17.15 -1.86 1.79
CA ILE A 86 -17.04 -0.85 2.83
C ILE A 86 -18.40 -0.74 3.51
N LEU A 87 -18.48 -1.12 4.78
CA LEU A 87 -19.71 -1.05 5.58
C LEU A 87 -20.18 0.41 5.71
N ILE A 88 -21.26 0.75 5.00
CA ILE A 88 -21.96 2.02 5.16
C ILE A 88 -23.00 1.85 6.26
N ARG A 89 -22.73 2.39 7.45
CA ARG A 89 -23.72 2.42 8.53
C ARG A 89 -24.72 3.54 8.23
N LYS A 90 -25.91 3.21 7.73
CA LYS A 90 -27.04 4.15 7.72
C LYS A 90 -27.46 4.34 9.18
N HIS A 91 -27.53 5.59 9.61
CA HIS A 91 -28.12 5.95 10.90
C HIS A 91 -29.63 5.68 10.90
#